data_AF-A0A4U7BPC5-F1
#
_entry.id   AF-A0A4U7BPC5-F1
#
_cell.length_a   1.000
_cell.length_b   1.000
_cell.length_c   1.000
_cell.angle_alpha   90.00
_cell.angle_beta   90.00
_cell.angle_gamma   90.00
#
_symmetry.space_group_name_H-M   'P 1'
#
loop_
_entity.id
_entity.type
_entity.pdbx_description
1 polymer ?
#
loop_
_entity_poly.entity_id
_entity_poly.type
_entity_poly.pdbx_seq_one_letter_code
_entity_poly.pdbx_strand_id
1 'polypeptide(L)'
;MKQILFKFLILNFLFVVCACSQDGSSVNDLFKKGQEALKSGDRDKAIEYLKQACNLNSGLRSGFSCFQVGNIYRNIMGDTRKSSEYYEKACDLEVSQSCVELANLYIEEHNAPKFLEYLNKACDSKDTKTCNDLAKIYEQGVIKYKLGIEDKEISIKKDSSKALQYYKKACDKAKSNDSAKQDYCEKYHQLKSNS
;
A
#
# COMPACT_ATOMS: atom_id res chain seq x y z
N MET A 1 -45.31 42.35 44.62
CA MET A 1 -44.24 42.11 43.62
C MET A 1 -43.31 41.01 44.14
N LYS A 2 -43.80 39.78 44.17
CA LYS A 2 -43.08 38.57 44.59
C LYS A 2 -42.85 37.69 43.36
N GLN A 3 -41.90 38.02 42.48
CA GLN A 3 -41.42 37.10 41.42
C GLN A 3 -40.00 37.41 40.91
N ILE A 4 -39.19 38.22 41.62
CA ILE A 4 -37.87 38.67 41.11
C ILE A 4 -36.68 37.90 41.75
N LEU A 5 -36.90 36.88 42.59
CA LEU A 5 -35.81 36.27 43.37
C LEU A 5 -35.72 34.73 43.37
N PHE A 6 -36.39 34.03 42.44
CA PHE A 6 -36.28 32.56 42.39
C PHE A 6 -36.39 32.01 40.97
N LYS A 7 -35.37 32.22 40.14
CA LYS A 7 -35.01 31.34 39.01
C LYS A 7 -33.62 31.69 38.46
N PHE A 8 -32.67 31.84 39.37
CA PHE A 8 -31.24 31.96 39.07
C PHE A 8 -30.55 30.59 38.91
N LEU A 9 -31.28 29.51 38.55
CA LEU A 9 -30.75 28.16 38.74
C LEU A 9 -31.07 27.11 37.68
N ILE A 10 -31.80 27.39 36.60
CA ILE A 10 -32.11 26.31 35.63
C ILE A 10 -32.09 26.84 34.19
N LEU A 11 -31.26 26.16 33.39
CA LEU A 11 -31.20 26.10 31.93
C LEU A 11 -30.36 27.16 31.18
N ASN A 12 -29.06 27.10 31.48
CA ASN A 12 -27.97 27.08 30.48
C ASN A 12 -28.26 26.04 29.36
N PHE A 13 -29.20 26.32 28.46
CA PHE A 13 -29.57 25.34 27.41
C PHE A 13 -30.02 26.00 26.11
N LEU A 14 -29.26 27.02 25.67
CA LEU A 14 -29.26 27.47 24.27
C LEU A 14 -27.88 27.33 23.60
N PHE A 15 -26.97 26.58 24.23
CA PHE A 15 -25.69 26.13 23.63
C PHE A 15 -25.61 24.60 23.50
N VAL A 16 -26.76 23.94 23.31
CA VAL A 16 -26.80 22.55 22.84
C VAL A 16 -27.53 22.55 21.51
N VAL A 17 -26.91 23.16 20.50
CA VAL A 17 -27.03 22.58 19.16
C VAL A 17 -26.36 21.23 19.29
N CYS A 18 -27.20 20.19 19.29
CA CYS A 18 -26.80 18.81 19.26
C CYS A 18 -25.88 18.61 18.04
N ALA A 19 -24.57 18.71 18.26
CA ALA A 19 -23.55 18.28 17.31
C ALA A 19 -23.42 16.75 17.38
N CYS A 20 -24.52 16.06 17.06
CA CYS A 20 -24.58 14.63 16.77
C CYS A 20 -25.54 14.55 15.57
N SER A 21 -25.13 14.45 14.32
CA SER A 21 -24.03 13.67 13.75
C SER A 21 -23.33 14.46 12.65
N GLN A 22 -22.02 14.58 12.75
CA GLN A 22 -21.20 14.64 11.54
C GLN A 22 -21.57 13.39 10.71
N ASP A 23 -21.94 13.56 9.45
CA ASP A 23 -21.95 12.47 8.45
C ASP A 23 -20.50 12.03 8.14
N GLY A 24 -19.71 11.76 9.19
CA GLY A 24 -18.39 11.17 9.11
C GLY A 24 -18.56 9.70 8.76
N SER A 25 -18.84 9.42 7.49
CA SER A 25 -18.88 8.05 6.98
C SER A 25 -17.56 7.37 7.33
N SER A 26 -17.62 6.25 8.07
CA SER A 26 -16.40 5.54 8.49
C SER A 26 -15.62 5.03 7.27
N VAL A 27 -14.30 4.82 7.41
CA VAL A 27 -13.48 4.22 6.33
C VAL A 27 -14.02 2.87 5.85
N ASN A 28 -14.65 2.10 6.74
CA ASN A 28 -15.30 0.83 6.41
C ASN A 28 -16.53 1.03 5.53
N ASP A 29 -17.37 2.01 5.86
CA ASP A 29 -18.59 2.34 5.11
C ASP A 29 -18.26 2.87 3.71
N LEU A 30 -17.35 3.85 3.63
CA LEU A 30 -16.90 4.42 2.36
C LEU A 30 -16.27 3.36 1.45
N PHE A 31 -15.40 2.51 1.99
CA PHE A 31 -14.81 1.43 1.21
C PHE A 31 -15.85 0.43 0.70
N LYS A 32 -16.84 0.08 1.53
CA LYS A 32 -17.93 -0.82 1.14
C LYS A 32 -18.77 -0.22 0.00
N LYS A 33 -19.20 1.04 0.14
CA LYS A 33 -19.93 1.78 -0.90
C LYS A 33 -19.12 1.87 -2.20
N GLY A 34 -17.82 2.13 -2.10
CA GLY A 34 -16.90 2.13 -3.23
C GLY A 34 -16.84 0.78 -3.95
N GLN A 35 -16.76 -0.33 -3.21
CA GLN A 35 -16.79 -1.68 -3.80
C GLN A 35 -18.14 -2.02 -4.44
N GLU A 36 -19.24 -1.63 -3.83
CA GLU A 36 -20.59 -1.84 -4.38
C GLU A 36 -20.77 -1.08 -5.70
N ALA A 37 -20.31 0.18 -5.74
CA ALA A 37 -20.31 0.98 -6.96
C ALA A 37 -19.42 0.38 -8.07
N LEU A 38 -18.25 -0.18 -7.73
CA LEU A 38 -17.43 -0.93 -8.70
C LEU A 38 -18.19 -2.15 -9.27
N LYS A 39 -18.90 -2.90 -8.43
CA LYS A 39 -19.68 -4.07 -8.83
C LYS A 39 -20.88 -3.71 -9.71
N SER A 40 -21.52 -2.56 -9.45
CA SER A 40 -22.63 -2.07 -10.28
C SER A 40 -22.18 -1.37 -11.56
N GLY A 41 -20.88 -1.13 -11.73
CA GLY A 41 -20.32 -0.40 -12.87
C GLY A 41 -20.41 1.12 -12.76
N ASP A 42 -20.87 1.66 -11.62
CA ASP A 42 -20.92 3.11 -11.35
C ASP A 42 -19.53 3.60 -10.93
N ARG A 43 -18.67 3.82 -11.95
CA ARG A 43 -17.26 4.16 -11.75
C ARG A 43 -17.07 5.50 -11.05
N ASP A 44 -17.91 6.48 -11.34
CA ASP A 44 -17.77 7.82 -10.76
C ASP A 44 -18.02 7.78 -9.25
N LYS A 45 -19.10 7.12 -8.82
CA LYS A 45 -19.34 6.91 -7.38
C LYS A 45 -18.28 6.04 -6.74
N ALA A 46 -17.78 5.02 -7.44
CA ALA A 46 -16.70 4.18 -6.92
C ALA A 46 -15.45 5.02 -6.62
N ILE A 47 -15.00 5.84 -7.58
CA ILE A 47 -13.85 6.73 -7.40
C ILE A 47 -14.12 7.71 -6.26
N GLU A 48 -15.32 8.28 -6.19
CA GLU A 48 -15.71 9.22 -5.15
C GLU A 48 -15.57 8.61 -3.75
N TYR A 49 -16.26 7.50 -3.48
CA TYR A 49 -16.23 6.86 -2.18
C TYR A 49 -14.84 6.33 -1.80
N LEU A 50 -14.12 5.72 -2.75
CA LEU A 50 -12.77 5.20 -2.49
C LEU A 50 -11.75 6.32 -2.24
N LYS A 51 -11.87 7.47 -2.93
CA LYS A 51 -11.05 8.65 -2.62
C LYS A 51 -11.32 9.20 -1.24
N GLN A 52 -12.59 9.29 -0.84
CA GLN A 52 -12.93 9.71 0.52
C GLN A 52 -12.31 8.76 1.55
N ALA A 53 -12.46 7.43 1.37
CA ALA A 53 -11.86 6.43 2.26
C ALA A 53 -10.32 6.49 2.31
N CYS A 54 -9.68 6.72 1.15
CA CYS A 54 -8.23 6.93 1.04
C CYS A 54 -7.78 8.18 1.80
N ASN A 55 -8.53 9.29 1.69
CA ASN A 55 -8.18 10.56 2.32
C ASN A 55 -8.34 10.55 3.85
N LEU A 56 -9.08 9.58 4.41
CA LEU A 56 -9.14 9.39 5.87
C LEU A 56 -7.80 8.94 6.48
N ASN A 57 -6.87 8.42 5.67
CA ASN A 57 -5.51 8.02 6.06
C ASN A 57 -5.46 7.16 7.34
N SER A 58 -6.45 6.26 7.51
CA SER A 58 -6.69 5.52 8.74
C SER A 58 -6.62 4.01 8.52
N GLY A 59 -5.41 3.46 8.71
CA GLY A 59 -5.13 2.03 8.67
C GLY A 59 -5.23 1.38 7.29
N LEU A 60 -5.09 0.05 7.26
CA LEU A 60 -4.98 -0.73 6.03
C LEU A 60 -6.17 -0.55 5.08
N ARG A 61 -7.38 -0.31 5.58
CA ARG A 61 -8.54 -0.11 4.70
C ARG A 61 -8.45 1.19 3.91
N SER A 62 -7.92 2.25 4.52
CA SER A 62 -7.62 3.49 3.82
C SER A 62 -6.56 3.24 2.74
N GLY A 63 -5.52 2.47 3.09
CA GLY A 63 -4.49 2.04 2.13
C GLY A 63 -5.06 1.25 0.96
N PHE A 64 -5.90 0.25 1.20
CA PHE A 64 -6.57 -0.50 0.13
C PHE A 64 -7.48 0.39 -0.74
N SER A 65 -8.09 1.41 -0.15
CA SER A 65 -8.89 2.38 -0.90
C SER A 65 -8.00 3.20 -1.84
N CYS A 66 -6.87 3.71 -1.35
CA CYS A 66 -5.88 4.40 -2.17
C CYS A 66 -5.36 3.49 -3.30
N PHE A 67 -5.03 2.23 -3.01
CA PHE A 67 -4.59 1.26 -4.00
C PHE A 67 -5.62 1.05 -5.12
N GLN A 68 -6.91 0.93 -4.78
CA GLN A 68 -7.98 0.79 -5.77
C GLN A 68 -8.15 2.03 -6.63
N VAL A 69 -8.02 3.23 -6.05
CA VAL A 69 -8.03 4.47 -6.84
C VAL A 69 -6.82 4.53 -7.78
N GLY A 70 -5.63 4.12 -7.32
CA GLY A 70 -4.42 4.00 -8.14
C GLY A 70 -4.62 3.07 -9.34
N ASN A 71 -5.26 1.90 -9.13
CA ASN A 71 -5.61 0.95 -10.19
C ASN A 71 -6.58 1.53 -11.21
N ILE A 72 -7.57 2.31 -10.76
CA ILE A 72 -8.52 2.98 -11.67
C ILE A 72 -7.77 3.99 -12.54
N TYR A 73 -6.92 4.82 -11.95
CA TYR A 73 -6.15 5.80 -12.70
C TYR A 73 -5.20 5.14 -13.71
N ARG A 74 -4.51 4.06 -13.35
CA ARG A 74 -3.61 3.33 -14.25
C ARG A 74 -4.36 2.64 -15.37
N ASN A 75 -5.29 1.74 -15.01
CA ASN A 75 -5.81 0.74 -15.94
C ASN A 75 -7.02 1.24 -16.73
N ILE A 76 -7.74 2.24 -16.23
CA ILE A 76 -8.95 2.76 -16.89
C ILE A 76 -8.68 4.11 -17.52
N MET A 77 -7.99 5.01 -16.82
CA MET A 77 -7.79 6.39 -17.27
C MET A 77 -6.44 6.62 -17.97
N GLY A 78 -5.48 5.70 -17.83
CA GLY A 78 -4.12 5.88 -18.36
C GLY A 78 -3.35 7.03 -17.71
N ASP A 79 -3.76 7.49 -16.52
CA ASP A 79 -3.12 8.61 -15.80
C ASP A 79 -2.08 8.05 -14.81
N THR A 80 -0.90 7.71 -15.33
CA THR A 80 0.21 7.13 -14.55
C THR A 80 0.64 8.03 -13.40
N ARG A 81 0.64 9.35 -13.60
CA ARG A 81 1.03 10.32 -12.56
C ARG A 81 0.08 10.27 -11.37
N LYS A 82 -1.24 10.32 -11.60
CA LYS A 82 -2.18 10.18 -10.47
C LYS A 82 -2.09 8.79 -9.86
N SER A 83 -1.92 7.76 -10.69
CA SER A 83 -1.74 6.41 -10.18
C SER A 83 -0.57 6.31 -9.20
N SER A 84 0.60 6.88 -9.54
CA SER A 84 1.76 6.86 -8.64
C SER A 84 1.50 7.58 -7.32
N GLU A 85 0.78 8.72 -7.33
CA GLU A 85 0.42 9.44 -6.10
C GLU A 85 -0.45 8.59 -5.17
N TYR A 86 -1.44 7.88 -5.71
CA TYR A 86 -2.31 7.02 -4.92
C TYR A 86 -1.60 5.73 -4.47
N TYR A 87 -0.73 5.18 -5.32
CA TYR A 87 0.07 4.03 -4.92
C TYR A 87 1.06 4.35 -3.81
N GLU A 88 1.65 5.54 -3.83
CA GLU A 88 2.53 6.00 -2.77
C GLU A 88 1.80 6.09 -1.43
N LYS A 89 0.62 6.73 -1.40
CA LYS A 89 -0.21 6.79 -0.19
C LYS A 89 -0.57 5.41 0.37
N ALA A 90 -0.95 4.49 -0.50
CA ALA A 90 -1.25 3.11 -0.10
C ALA A 90 0.00 2.37 0.41
N CYS A 91 1.15 2.59 -0.22
CA CYS A 91 2.43 2.02 0.19
C CYS A 91 2.83 2.52 1.59
N ASP A 92 2.70 3.82 1.84
CA ASP A 92 2.98 4.42 3.16
C ASP A 92 1.98 3.96 4.23
N LEU A 93 0.79 3.50 3.82
CA LEU A 93 -0.20 2.80 4.65
C LEU A 93 0.01 1.28 4.72
N GLU A 94 1.24 0.82 4.46
CA GLU A 94 1.69 -0.58 4.55
C GLU A 94 0.99 -1.57 3.61
N VAL A 95 0.36 -1.10 2.53
CA VAL A 95 -0.15 -1.98 1.46
C VAL A 95 1.00 -2.36 0.54
N SER A 96 1.65 -3.50 0.82
CA SER A 96 2.86 -3.94 0.12
C SER A 96 2.70 -4.00 -1.40
N GLN A 97 1.54 -4.49 -1.87
CA GLN A 97 1.21 -4.58 -3.30
C GLN A 97 1.26 -3.21 -3.98
N SER A 98 0.90 -2.15 -3.26
CA SER A 98 0.96 -0.79 -3.79
C SER A 98 2.39 -0.28 -3.94
N CYS A 99 3.28 -0.65 -3.02
CA CYS A 99 4.71 -0.36 -3.17
C CYS A 99 5.28 -1.09 -4.40
N VAL A 100 4.85 -2.33 -4.65
CA VAL A 100 5.27 -3.10 -5.84
C VAL A 100 4.78 -2.43 -7.13
N GLU A 101 3.51 -2.01 -7.20
CA GLU A 101 3.01 -1.30 -8.38
C GLU A 101 3.72 0.03 -8.61
N LEU A 102 4.01 0.78 -7.53
CA LEU A 102 4.80 2.00 -7.64
C LEU A 102 6.23 1.72 -8.11
N ALA A 103 6.86 0.65 -7.64
CA ALA A 103 8.16 0.21 -8.15
C ALA A 103 8.08 -0.10 -9.65
N ASN A 104 7.04 -0.80 -10.11
CA ASN A 104 6.83 -1.11 -11.53
C ASN A 104 6.74 0.15 -12.39
N LEU A 105 6.06 1.20 -11.92
CA LEU A 105 6.04 2.49 -12.63
C LEU A 105 7.45 3.08 -12.77
N TYR A 106 8.26 3.05 -11.70
CA TYR A 106 9.63 3.57 -11.75
C TYR A 106 10.55 2.76 -12.68
N ILE A 107 10.41 1.43 -12.76
CA ILE A 107 11.25 0.63 -13.67
C ILE A 107 10.84 0.78 -15.13
N GLU A 108 9.55 1.00 -15.41
CA GLU A 108 9.06 1.40 -16.75
C GLU A 108 9.73 2.72 -17.20
N GLU A 109 9.99 3.64 -16.25
CA GLU A 109 10.75 4.88 -16.44
C GLU A 109 12.28 4.71 -16.36
N HIS A 110 12.78 3.47 -16.35
CA HIS A 110 14.21 3.12 -16.24
C HIS A 110 14.90 3.63 -14.96
N ASN A 111 14.13 3.87 -13.90
CA ASN A 111 14.63 4.32 -12.60
C ASN A 111 14.85 3.14 -11.64
N ALA A 112 15.94 2.39 -11.87
CA ALA A 112 16.32 1.25 -11.05
C ALA A 112 16.51 1.58 -9.55
N PRO A 113 17.11 2.72 -9.15
CA PRO A 113 17.22 3.07 -7.73
C PRO A 113 15.87 3.18 -7.02
N LYS A 114 14.89 3.89 -7.62
CA LYS A 114 13.54 4.02 -7.05
C LYS A 114 12.78 2.70 -7.05
N PHE A 115 12.93 1.89 -8.10
CA PHE A 115 12.37 0.53 -8.11
C PHE A 115 12.85 -0.30 -6.91
N LEU A 116 14.16 -0.33 -6.65
CA LEU A 116 14.74 -1.07 -5.52
C LEU A 116 14.30 -0.50 -4.16
N GLU A 117 14.15 0.82 -4.05
CA GLU A 117 13.66 1.50 -2.85
C GLU A 117 12.24 1.04 -2.47
N TYR A 118 11.29 1.08 -3.41
CA TYR A 118 9.91 0.70 -3.15
C TYR A 118 9.72 -0.83 -3.01
N LEU A 119 10.50 -1.65 -3.72
CA LEU A 119 10.55 -3.08 -3.41
C LEU A 119 11.05 -3.33 -1.98
N ASN A 120 12.04 -2.57 -1.50
CA ASN A 120 12.49 -2.71 -0.11
C ASN A 120 11.36 -2.36 0.87
N LYS A 121 10.62 -1.27 0.62
CA LYS A 121 9.42 -0.93 1.41
C LYS A 121 8.38 -2.06 1.42
N ALA A 122 8.05 -2.65 0.27
CA ALA A 122 7.16 -3.80 0.18
C ALA A 122 7.64 -4.98 1.04
N CYS A 123 8.92 -5.34 0.92
CA CYS A 123 9.56 -6.38 1.72
C CYS A 123 9.50 -6.07 3.23
N ASP A 124 9.61 -4.80 3.63
CA ASP A 124 9.42 -4.39 5.02
C ASP A 124 8.00 -4.61 5.51
N SER A 125 6.98 -4.32 4.68
CA SER A 125 5.54 -4.50 4.94
C SER A 125 5.03 -5.96 4.92
N LYS A 126 5.88 -6.93 5.30
CA LYS A 126 5.58 -8.38 5.42
C LYS A 126 5.36 -9.11 4.10
N ASP A 127 5.82 -8.54 2.98
CA ASP A 127 5.82 -9.20 1.68
C ASP A 127 7.07 -10.08 1.51
N THR A 128 6.98 -11.30 2.02
CA THR A 128 8.10 -12.25 2.01
C THR A 128 8.56 -12.58 0.59
N LYS A 129 7.64 -12.63 -0.38
CA LYS A 129 7.94 -12.83 -1.79
C LYS A 129 8.82 -11.69 -2.31
N THR A 130 8.47 -10.44 -2.00
CA THR A 130 9.26 -9.29 -2.45
C THR A 130 10.66 -9.27 -1.84
N CYS A 131 10.82 -9.73 -0.59
CA CYS A 131 12.16 -9.92 -0.01
C CYS A 131 12.99 -10.93 -0.82
N ASN A 132 12.41 -12.06 -1.22
CA ASN A 132 13.08 -13.04 -2.06
C ASN A 132 13.41 -12.49 -3.46
N ASP A 133 12.53 -11.68 -4.04
CA ASP A 133 12.77 -11.04 -5.33
C ASP A 133 13.96 -10.07 -5.25
N LEU A 134 14.06 -9.26 -4.19
CA LEU A 134 15.25 -8.42 -3.94
C LEU A 134 16.53 -9.25 -3.77
N ALA A 135 16.45 -10.37 -3.05
CA ALA A 135 17.60 -11.25 -2.85
C ALA A 135 18.13 -11.77 -4.19
N LYS A 136 17.24 -12.24 -5.07
CA LYS A 136 17.57 -12.70 -6.42
C LYS A 136 18.13 -11.58 -7.30
N ILE A 137 17.58 -10.38 -7.22
CA ILE A 137 18.07 -9.22 -7.97
C ILE A 137 19.53 -8.92 -7.60
N TYR A 138 19.87 -8.88 -6.31
CA TYR A 138 21.24 -8.61 -5.87
C TYR A 138 22.20 -9.78 -6.10
N GLU A 139 21.73 -11.03 -6.02
CA GLU A 139 22.53 -12.23 -6.34
C GLU A 139 22.90 -12.24 -7.84
N GLN A 140 21.90 -12.02 -8.70
CA GLN A 140 22.06 -12.11 -10.15
C GLN A 140 22.63 -10.82 -10.74
N GLY A 141 22.49 -9.68 -10.06
CA GLY A 141 22.90 -8.37 -10.56
C GLY A 141 22.04 -7.90 -11.72
N VAL A 142 20.77 -8.29 -11.73
CA VAL A 142 19.86 -7.95 -12.84
C VAL A 142 18.45 -7.72 -12.30
N ILE A 143 17.84 -6.63 -12.75
CA ILE A 143 16.41 -6.37 -12.60
C ILE A 143 15.75 -6.81 -13.89
N LYS A 144 14.81 -7.75 -13.81
CA LYS A 144 14.00 -8.20 -14.95
C LYS A 144 12.60 -7.62 -14.82
N TYR A 145 12.08 -7.01 -15.88
CA TYR A 145 10.76 -6.38 -15.90
C TYR A 145 10.15 -6.49 -17.29
N LYS A 146 8.85 -6.19 -17.40
CA LYS A 146 8.13 -6.21 -18.67
C LYS A 146 7.77 -4.81 -19.08
N LEU A 147 7.92 -4.51 -20.36
CA LEU A 147 7.42 -3.30 -20.99
C LEU A 147 6.50 -3.71 -22.15
N GLY A 148 5.19 -3.72 -21.90
CA GLY A 148 4.23 -4.35 -22.81
C GLY A 148 4.44 -5.87 -22.90
N ILE A 149 4.71 -6.37 -24.10
CA ILE A 149 5.00 -7.80 -24.34
C ILE A 149 6.50 -8.14 -24.28
N GLU A 150 7.37 -7.14 -24.14
CA GLU A 150 8.82 -7.33 -24.19
C GLU A 150 9.38 -7.60 -22.79
N ASP A 151 10.21 -8.63 -22.68
CA ASP A 151 11.04 -8.86 -21.51
C ASP A 151 12.27 -7.94 -21.58
N LYS A 152 12.44 -7.10 -20.56
CA LYS A 152 13.54 -6.15 -20.41
C LYS A 152 14.38 -6.52 -19.20
N GLU A 153 15.64 -6.12 -19.26
CA GLU A 153 16.55 -6.25 -18.13
C GLU A 153 17.44 -5.02 -17.96
N ILE A 154 17.74 -4.70 -16.70
CA ILE A 154 18.71 -3.69 -16.32
C ILE A 154 19.78 -4.37 -15.46
N SER A 155 21.03 -4.30 -15.89
CA SER A 155 22.16 -4.78 -15.09
C SER A 155 22.42 -3.82 -13.93
N ILE A 156 22.62 -4.38 -12.75
CA ILE A 156 23.05 -3.67 -11.55
C ILE A 156 24.29 -4.35 -10.98
N LYS A 157 25.00 -3.67 -10.07
CA LYS A 157 26.12 -4.30 -9.36
C LYS A 157 25.60 -5.46 -8.50
N LYS A 158 26.14 -6.67 -8.75
CA LYS A 158 25.96 -7.82 -7.85
C LYS A 158 26.41 -7.48 -6.44
N ASP A 159 25.64 -7.92 -5.45
CA ASP A 159 25.92 -7.67 -4.04
C ASP A 159 25.49 -8.89 -3.20
N SER A 160 26.45 -9.80 -2.99
CA SER A 160 26.21 -11.04 -2.25
C SER A 160 25.81 -10.79 -0.80
N SER A 161 26.29 -9.71 -0.18
CA SER A 161 25.94 -9.34 1.20
C SER A 161 24.48 -8.91 1.29
N LYS A 162 24.01 -8.07 0.36
CA LYS A 162 22.59 -7.71 0.27
C LYS A 162 21.73 -8.90 -0.09
N ALA A 163 22.15 -9.74 -1.03
CA ALA A 163 21.42 -10.96 -1.38
C ALA A 163 21.20 -11.84 -0.13
N LEU A 164 22.26 -12.12 0.62
CA LEU A 164 22.19 -12.89 1.87
C LEU A 164 21.26 -12.23 2.91
N GLN A 165 21.34 -10.91 3.06
CA GLN A 165 20.48 -10.13 3.96
C GLN A 165 18.99 -10.29 3.61
N TYR A 166 18.64 -10.19 2.32
CA TYR A 166 17.26 -10.30 1.88
C TYR A 166 16.73 -11.74 1.92
N TYR A 167 17.56 -12.75 1.62
CA TYR A 167 17.19 -14.15 1.84
C TYR A 167 16.91 -14.44 3.31
N LYS A 168 17.75 -13.94 4.22
CA LYS A 168 17.51 -14.04 5.66
C LYS A 168 16.18 -13.39 6.05
N LYS A 169 15.95 -12.16 5.59
CA LYS A 169 14.74 -11.39 5.91
C LYS A 169 13.48 -12.10 5.40
N ALA A 170 13.54 -12.71 4.21
CA ALA A 170 12.46 -13.54 3.71
C ALA A 170 12.23 -14.76 4.63
N CYS A 171 13.29 -15.50 4.97
CA CYS A 171 13.24 -16.66 5.85
C CYS A 171 12.63 -16.36 7.23
N ASP A 172 13.03 -15.26 7.85
CA ASP A 172 12.54 -14.84 9.17
C ASP A 172 11.06 -14.42 9.14
N LYS A 173 10.60 -13.78 8.06
CA LYS A 173 9.21 -13.28 7.93
C LYS A 173 8.22 -14.35 7.45
N ALA A 174 8.72 -15.47 6.94
CA ALA A 174 7.92 -16.55 6.37
C ALA A 174 6.99 -17.22 7.37
N LYS A 175 5.69 -17.22 7.05
CA LYS A 175 4.68 -18.00 7.79
C LYS A 175 4.96 -19.49 7.66
N SER A 176 4.53 -20.28 8.63
CA SER A 176 4.73 -21.74 8.63
C SER A 176 4.11 -22.45 7.43
N ASN A 177 3.07 -21.86 6.84
CA ASN A 177 2.35 -22.40 5.67
C ASN A 177 2.78 -21.76 4.33
N ASP A 178 3.82 -20.92 4.30
CA ASP A 178 4.36 -20.40 3.05
C ASP A 178 5.13 -21.52 2.34
N SER A 179 4.60 -22.00 1.22
CA SER A 179 5.20 -23.09 0.45
C SER A 179 6.58 -22.73 -0.12
N ALA A 180 6.88 -21.44 -0.31
CA ALA A 180 8.19 -20.98 -0.76
C ALA A 180 9.18 -20.77 0.40
N LYS A 181 8.76 -20.99 1.66
CA LYS A 181 9.60 -20.84 2.85
C LYS A 181 10.88 -21.64 2.76
N GLN A 182 10.74 -22.89 2.36
CA GLN A 182 11.86 -23.81 2.26
C GLN A 182 12.91 -23.25 1.28
N ASP A 183 12.48 -22.80 0.09
CA ASP A 183 13.37 -22.32 -0.97
C ASP A 183 14.29 -21.16 -0.53
N TYR A 184 13.74 -20.07 0.03
CA TYR A 184 14.58 -18.93 0.41
C TYR A 184 15.33 -19.14 1.73
N CYS A 185 14.84 -20.00 2.64
CA CYS A 185 15.60 -20.37 3.84
C CYS A 185 16.80 -21.26 3.51
N GLU A 186 16.62 -22.27 2.65
CA GLU A 186 17.71 -23.12 2.17
C GLU A 186 18.76 -22.27 1.44
N LYS A 187 18.31 -21.37 0.57
CA LYS A 187 19.20 -20.44 -0.14
C LYS A 187 19.99 -19.55 0.81
N TYR A 188 19.37 -19.01 1.86
CA TYR A 188 20.06 -18.28 2.92
C TYR A 188 21.16 -19.13 3.59
N HIS A 189 20.83 -20.35 4.02
CA HIS A 189 21.78 -21.23 4.70
C HIS A 189 22.95 -21.64 3.80
N GLN A 190 22.67 -21.93 2.53
CA GLN A 190 23.69 -22.25 1.52
C GLN A 190 24.63 -21.08 1.26
N LEU A 191 24.11 -19.86 1.10
CA LEU A 191 24.95 -18.69 0.86
C LEU A 191 25.78 -18.33 2.11
N LYS A 192 25.22 -18.50 3.30
CA LYS A 192 25.91 -18.27 4.57
C LYS A 192 27.09 -19.22 4.80
N SER A 193 27.00 -20.47 4.34
CA SER A 193 28.12 -21.42 4.48
C SER A 193 29.28 -21.12 3.54
N ASN A 194 29.06 -20.32 2.50
CA ASN A 194 30.05 -20.02 1.45
C ASN A 194 30.70 -18.62 1.61
N SER A 195 30.28 -17.85 2.62
CA SER A 195 30.76 -16.51 2.95
C SER A 195 31.73 -16.52 4.12
#